data_AF-A0A2N0WC87-F1
#
_entry.id   AF-A0A2N0WC87-F1
#
_cell.length_a   1.000
_cell.length_b   1.000
_cell.length_c   1.000
_cell.angle_alpha   90.00
_cell.angle_beta   90.00
_cell.angle_gamma   90.00
#
_symmetry.space_group_name_H-M   'P 1'
#
loop_
_entity.id
_entity.type
_entity.pdbx_description
1 polymer ?
#
loop_
_entity_poly.entity_id
_entity_poly.type
_entity_poly.pdbx_seq_one_letter_code
_entity_poly.pdbx_strand_id
1 'polypeptide(L)'
;MKDIELRKLYTIEAFLNYGDLPNTFREGWSPSYGLHFEEVNIGNDEKAHVFISLNGRLKKTKCEFIQSKLLAEKLLRHVEGKLKKLYPSLILNIRTVESRDLDCRRKKALDEAKANDIKISELLK
;
A
#
# COMPACT_ATOMS: atom_id res chain seq x y z
N MET A 1 22.72 -13.26 5.45
CA MET A 1 21.75 -14.06 4.66
C MET A 1 20.30 -13.55 4.70
N LYS A 2 19.79 -12.95 5.78
CA LYS A 2 18.37 -12.53 5.88
C LYS A 2 17.94 -11.37 4.96
N ASP A 3 18.80 -10.41 4.61
CA ASP A 3 18.40 -9.26 3.79
C ASP A 3 17.99 -9.61 2.34
N ILE A 4 18.51 -10.70 1.76
CA ILE A 4 18.15 -11.10 0.38
C ILE A 4 16.72 -11.62 0.33
N GLU A 5 16.27 -12.35 1.36
CA GLU A 5 14.90 -12.86 1.44
C GLU A 5 13.90 -11.73 1.71
N LEU A 6 14.29 -10.71 2.49
CA LEU A 6 13.46 -9.53 2.73
C LEU A 6 13.26 -8.67 1.47
N ARG A 7 14.25 -8.64 0.56
CA ARG A 7 14.14 -7.99 -0.77
C ARG A 7 13.20 -8.71 -1.74
N LYS A 8 12.71 -9.91 -1.39
CA LYS A 8 11.75 -10.68 -2.18
C LYS A 8 10.31 -10.55 -1.68
N LEU A 9 10.06 -9.74 -0.65
CA LEU A 9 8.71 -9.47 -0.19
C LEU A 9 8.02 -8.48 -1.14
N TYR A 10 6.73 -8.65 -1.31
CA TYR A 10 5.86 -7.83 -2.15
C TYR A 10 4.88 -7.03 -1.30
N THR A 11 4.43 -5.91 -1.84
CA THR A 11 3.29 -5.15 -1.33
C THR A 11 2.44 -4.67 -2.50
N ILE A 12 1.18 -4.35 -2.23
CA ILE A 12 0.31 -3.64 -3.17
C ILE A 12 0.34 -2.15 -2.81
N GLU A 13 0.72 -1.34 -3.77
CA GLU A 13 0.65 0.12 -3.71
C GLU A 13 -0.43 0.64 -4.66
N ALA A 14 -0.83 1.88 -4.42
CA ALA A 14 -1.77 2.57 -5.26
C ALA A 14 -1.39 4.04 -5.44
N PHE A 15 -1.70 4.55 -6.62
CA PHE A 15 -1.57 5.96 -6.95
C PHE A 15 -2.93 6.50 -7.34
N LEU A 16 -3.33 7.64 -6.80
CA LEU A 16 -4.58 8.31 -7.14
C LEU A 16 -4.41 9.81 -7.07
N ASN A 17 -5.33 10.56 -7.67
CA ASN A 17 -5.38 12.01 -7.55
C ASN A 17 -5.63 12.39 -6.08
N TYR A 18 -4.97 13.44 -5.61
CA TYR A 18 -5.13 13.92 -4.24
C TYR A 18 -6.60 14.26 -3.92
N GLY A 19 -7.32 14.85 -4.87
CA GLY A 19 -8.75 15.17 -4.71
C GLY A 19 -9.64 13.95 -4.46
N ASP A 20 -9.23 12.76 -4.92
CA ASP A 20 -9.96 11.50 -4.75
C ASP A 20 -9.65 10.81 -3.41
N LEU A 21 -8.66 11.29 -2.65
CA LEU A 21 -8.36 10.73 -1.33
C LEU A 21 -9.52 11.00 -0.35
N PRO A 22 -9.83 10.08 0.56
CA PRO A 22 -10.69 10.38 1.70
C PRO A 22 -10.15 11.57 2.52
N ASN A 23 -11.01 12.40 3.11
CA ASN A 23 -10.60 13.57 3.90
C ASN A 23 -9.59 13.21 5.00
N THR A 24 -9.79 12.07 5.67
CA THR A 24 -8.88 11.55 6.71
C THR A 24 -7.47 11.20 6.21
N PHE A 25 -7.31 11.00 4.90
CA PHE A 25 -6.00 10.78 4.28
C PHE A 25 -5.33 12.11 3.95
N ARG A 26 -6.12 13.11 3.52
CA ARG A 26 -5.68 14.45 3.14
C ARG A 26 -5.16 15.25 4.34
N GLU A 27 -5.77 15.10 5.51
CA GLU A 27 -5.27 15.72 6.75
C GLU A 27 -3.85 15.22 7.10
N GLY A 28 -2.91 16.17 7.26
CA GLY A 28 -1.50 15.89 7.52
C GLY A 28 -0.77 15.16 6.39
N TRP A 29 -1.28 15.22 5.15
CA TRP A 29 -0.57 14.71 3.96
C TRP A 29 0.25 15.88 3.38
N SER A 30 1.45 16.07 3.92
CA SER A 30 2.47 16.86 3.24
C SER A 30 3.52 15.90 2.69
N PRO A 31 3.89 15.98 1.40
CA PRO A 31 5.06 15.30 0.85
C PRO A 31 6.35 15.62 1.64
N SER A 32 6.35 16.73 2.38
CA SER A 32 7.43 17.25 3.20
C SER A 32 6.92 17.66 4.60
N TYR A 33 7.24 16.85 5.63
CA TYR A 33 7.24 17.23 7.05
C TYR A 33 6.18 18.26 7.50
N GLY A 34 4.93 17.82 7.69
CA GLY A 34 4.00 18.49 8.62
C GLY A 34 3.35 19.82 8.20
N LEU A 35 3.46 20.24 6.93
CA LEU A 35 2.74 21.42 6.45
C LEU A 35 1.26 21.11 6.19
N HIS A 36 0.37 22.04 6.57
CA HIS A 36 -1.05 21.94 6.26
C HIS A 36 -1.29 22.28 4.78
N PHE A 37 -2.29 21.65 4.16
CA PHE A 37 -2.63 21.80 2.73
C PHE A 37 -2.72 23.27 2.26
N GLU A 38 -3.19 24.17 3.13
CA GLU A 38 -3.27 25.61 2.86
C GLU A 38 -1.91 26.27 2.61
N GLU A 39 -0.81 25.64 3.06
CA GLU A 39 0.54 26.19 2.97
C GLU A 39 1.31 25.71 1.72
N VAL A 40 0.83 24.66 1.02
CA VAL A 40 1.63 23.95 -0.01
C VAL A 40 1.05 23.98 -1.44
N ASN A 41 -0.16 24.52 -1.66
CA ASN A 41 -0.80 24.62 -2.99
C ASN A 41 -0.84 23.28 -3.78
N ILE A 42 -1.05 22.14 -3.11
CA ILE A 42 -1.16 20.83 -3.77
C ILE A 42 -2.40 20.81 -4.66
N GLY A 43 -2.20 20.53 -5.95
CA GLY A 43 -3.29 20.46 -6.92
C GLY A 43 -4.14 19.20 -6.73
N ASN A 44 -5.44 19.28 -7.03
CA ASN A 44 -6.33 18.10 -6.95
C ASN A 44 -5.86 16.92 -7.82
N ASP A 45 -5.19 17.21 -8.93
CA ASP A 45 -4.66 16.20 -9.87
C ASP A 45 -3.28 15.66 -9.50
N GLU A 46 -2.67 16.18 -8.42
CA GLU A 46 -1.38 15.69 -7.94
C GLU A 46 -1.50 14.23 -7.49
N LYS A 47 -0.50 13.42 -7.83
CA LYS A 47 -0.52 11.99 -7.56
C LYS A 47 -0.12 11.69 -6.13
N ALA A 48 -1.06 11.15 -5.38
CA ALA A 48 -0.83 10.61 -4.04
C ALA A 48 -0.48 9.12 -4.08
N HIS A 49 0.53 8.73 -3.31
CA HIS A 49 0.95 7.33 -3.14
C HIS A 49 0.43 6.75 -1.82
N VAL A 50 -0.24 5.61 -1.89
CA VAL A 50 -0.80 4.89 -0.74
C VAL A 50 -0.54 3.39 -0.85
N PHE A 51 -0.71 2.67 0.24
CA PHE A 51 -0.67 1.21 0.26
C PHE A 51 -2.08 0.62 0.33
N ILE A 52 -2.20 -0.66 -0.04
CA ILE A 52 -3.44 -1.42 0.10
C ILE A 52 -3.28 -2.46 1.20
N SER A 53 -4.22 -2.47 2.14
CA SER A 53 -4.33 -3.52 3.15
C SER A 53 -4.88 -4.82 2.57
N LEU A 54 -4.69 -5.93 3.28
CA LEU A 54 -5.20 -7.25 2.87
C LEU A 54 -6.71 -7.30 2.62
N ASN A 55 -7.48 -6.40 3.27
CA ASN A 55 -8.93 -6.31 3.11
C ASN A 55 -9.36 -5.29 2.04
N GLY A 56 -8.44 -4.81 1.21
CA GLY A 56 -8.72 -3.86 0.13
C GLY A 56 -9.09 -2.45 0.61
N ARG A 57 -8.48 -1.99 1.70
CA ARG A 57 -8.59 -0.58 2.15
C ARG A 57 -7.28 0.17 1.92
N LEU A 58 -7.38 1.46 1.59
CA LEU A 58 -6.22 2.36 1.49
C LEU A 58 -5.48 2.45 2.85
N LYS A 59 -4.17 2.65 2.81
CA LYS A 59 -3.29 2.87 3.96
C LYS A 59 -2.26 3.95 3.62
N LYS A 60 -2.13 4.96 4.48
CA LYS A 60 -1.30 6.14 4.23
C LYS A 60 0.21 5.86 4.27
N THR A 61 0.68 5.02 5.20
CA THR A 61 2.12 4.86 5.47
C THR A 61 2.59 3.42 5.60
N LYS A 62 1.79 2.52 6.17
CA LYS A 62 2.21 1.14 6.44
C LYS A 62 1.78 0.20 5.33
N CYS A 63 2.74 -0.41 4.65
CA CYS A 63 2.51 -1.47 3.69
C CYS A 63 2.30 -2.84 4.36
N GLU A 64 1.63 -3.74 3.66
CA GLU A 64 1.51 -5.15 4.03
C GLU A 64 2.61 -5.94 3.33
N PHE A 65 3.25 -6.85 4.06
CA PHE A 65 4.23 -7.75 3.45
C PHE A 65 3.52 -9.01 2.96
N ILE A 66 3.86 -9.42 1.74
CA ILE A 66 3.35 -10.63 1.08
C ILE A 66 4.56 -11.39 0.56
N GLN A 67 4.65 -12.68 0.84
CA GLN A 67 5.80 -13.48 0.42
C GLN A 67 5.60 -13.98 -1.02
N SER A 68 4.41 -14.45 -1.36
CA SER A 68 4.10 -14.97 -2.69
C SER A 68 3.63 -13.88 -3.66
N LYS A 69 4.36 -13.68 -4.76
CA LYS A 69 3.93 -12.80 -5.86
C LYS A 69 2.56 -13.21 -6.43
N LEU A 70 2.32 -14.52 -6.55
CA LEU A 70 1.04 -15.03 -7.06
C LEU A 70 -0.12 -14.66 -6.13
N LEU A 71 0.07 -14.70 -4.81
CA LEU A 71 -0.95 -14.27 -3.87
C LEU A 71 -1.17 -12.76 -3.93
N ALA A 72 -0.11 -11.96 -4.08
CA ALA A 72 -0.23 -10.52 -4.31
C ALA A 72 -1.04 -10.20 -5.58
N GLU A 73 -0.79 -10.92 -6.67
CA GLU A 73 -1.53 -10.78 -7.94
C GLU A 73 -3.01 -11.15 -7.78
N LYS A 74 -3.32 -12.26 -7.10
CA LYS A 74 -4.71 -12.64 -6.83
C LYS A 74 -5.42 -11.62 -5.94
N LEU A 75 -4.75 -11.14 -4.89
CA LEU A 75 -5.28 -10.11 -4.00
C LEU A 75 -5.55 -8.81 -4.77
N LEU A 76 -4.62 -8.37 -5.62
CA LEU A 76 -4.77 -7.17 -6.44
C LEU A 76 -6.03 -7.27 -7.31
N ARG A 77 -6.20 -8.38 -8.05
CA ARG A 77 -7.39 -8.60 -8.89
C ARG A 77 -8.69 -8.61 -8.09
N HIS A 78 -8.66 -9.20 -6.90
CA HIS A 78 -9.82 -9.25 -6.01
C HIS A 78 -10.28 -7.86 -5.54
N VAL A 79 -9.33 -6.97 -5.20
CA VAL A 79 -9.65 -5.64 -4.67
C VAL A 79 -9.84 -4.58 -5.75
N GLU A 80 -9.26 -4.77 -6.93
CA GLU A 80 -9.22 -3.77 -8.02
C GLU A 80 -10.61 -3.30 -8.43
N GLY A 81 -11.54 -4.22 -8.71
CA GLY A 81 -12.88 -3.86 -9.18
C GLY A 81 -13.67 -3.02 -8.17
N LYS A 82 -13.49 -3.27 -6.87
CA LYS A 82 -14.14 -2.49 -5.80
C LYS A 82 -13.47 -1.13 -5.63
N LEU A 83 -12.14 -1.10 -5.64
CA LEU A 83 -11.37 0.11 -5.40
C LEU A 83 -11.48 1.11 -6.55
N LYS A 84 -11.45 0.66 -7.81
CA LYS A 84 -11.64 1.55 -8.97
C LYS A 84 -13.04 2.17 -9.04
N LYS A 85 -14.07 1.51 -8.48
CA LYS A 85 -15.42 2.08 -8.36
C LYS A 85 -15.47 3.21 -7.33
N LEU A 86 -14.69 3.11 -6.25
CA LEU A 86 -14.63 4.13 -5.19
C LEU A 86 -13.68 5.28 -5.55
N TYR A 87 -12.60 4.98 -6.25
CA TYR A 87 -11.53 5.91 -6.58
C TYR A 87 -11.22 5.79 -8.08
N PRO A 88 -11.89 6.57 -8.96
CA PRO A 88 -11.76 6.42 -10.41
C PRO A 88 -10.35 6.65 -10.95
N SER A 89 -9.56 7.56 -10.34
CA SER A 89 -8.18 7.83 -10.75
C SER A 89 -7.15 6.80 -10.27
N LEU A 90 -7.60 5.74 -9.57
CA LEU A 90 -6.74 4.77 -8.91
C LEU A 90 -5.99 3.86 -9.89
N ILE A 91 -4.68 3.82 -9.72
CA ILE A 91 -3.75 2.91 -10.37
C ILE A 91 -3.17 2.01 -9.30
N LEU A 92 -3.36 0.70 -9.42
CA LEU A 92 -2.82 -0.30 -8.49
C LEU A 92 -1.57 -0.94 -9.08
N ASN A 93 -0.57 -1.18 -8.24
CA ASN A 93 0.66 -1.84 -8.64
C ASN A 93 1.15 -2.82 -7.56
N ILE A 94 1.88 -3.86 -8.00
CA ILE A 94 2.64 -4.71 -7.10
C ILE A 94 4.09 -4.29 -7.21
N ARG A 95 4.70 -3.97 -6.08
CA ARG A 95 6.13 -3.68 -6.01
C ARG A 95 6.83 -4.52 -4.96
N THR A 96 8.14 -4.63 -5.11
CA THR A 96 9.00 -5.18 -4.06
C THR A 96 9.09 -4.20 -2.90
N VAL A 97 9.09 -4.75 -1.69
CA VAL A 97 9.29 -4.00 -0.45
C VAL A 97 10.70 -3.44 -0.41
N GLU A 98 10.83 -2.16 -0.07
CA GLU A 98 12.11 -1.47 0.02
C GLU A 98 12.63 -1.43 1.46
N SER A 99 13.90 -1.11 1.63
CA SER A 99 14.53 -1.02 2.96
C SER A 99 13.81 -0.05 3.90
N ARG A 100 13.26 1.06 3.38
CA ARG A 100 12.48 2.07 4.13
C ARG A 100 11.13 1.55 4.62
N ASP A 101 10.54 0.59 3.92
CA ASP A 101 9.27 -0.01 4.33
C ASP A 101 9.47 -0.99 5.50
N LEU A 102 10.68 -1.56 5.60
CA LEU A 102 11.03 -2.55 6.59
C LEU A 102 11.32 -1.93 7.97
N ASP A 103 11.96 -0.75 8.05
CA ASP A 103 12.26 0.00 9.27
C ASP A 103 12.40 -0.88 10.55
N CYS A 104 11.57 -0.65 11.57
CA CYS A 104 11.55 -1.40 12.82
C CYS A 104 10.92 -2.80 12.69
N ARG A 105 10.23 -3.08 11.58
CA ARG A 105 9.58 -4.37 11.27
C ARG A 105 10.54 -5.38 10.66
N ARG A 106 11.75 -4.98 10.27
CA ARG A 106 12.73 -5.84 9.56
C ARG A 106 12.90 -7.22 10.20
N LYS A 107 12.98 -7.30 11.53
CA LYS A 107 13.16 -8.58 12.26
C LYS A 107 11.97 -9.54 12.15
N LYS A 108 10.75 -9.01 11.99
CA LYS A 108 9.49 -9.77 11.95
C LYS A 108 8.85 -9.81 10.56
N ALA A 109 9.43 -9.13 9.57
CA ALA A 109 8.83 -8.94 8.26
C ALA A 109 8.52 -10.25 7.52
N LEU A 110 9.41 -11.25 7.64
CA LEU A 110 9.18 -12.56 7.02
C LEU A 110 8.05 -13.34 7.69
N ASP A 111 7.96 -13.30 9.02
CA ASP A 111 6.90 -13.98 9.76
C ASP A 111 5.55 -13.30 9.53
N GLU A 112 5.54 -11.97 9.46
CA GLU A 112 4.38 -11.18 9.06
C GLU A 112 3.93 -11.52 7.64
N ALA A 113 4.85 -11.62 6.69
CA ALA A 113 4.54 -11.99 5.32
C ALA A 113 3.92 -13.39 5.23
N LYS A 114 4.46 -14.38 5.95
CA LYS A 114 3.89 -15.73 6.02
C LYS A 114 2.47 -15.73 6.60
N ALA A 115 2.27 -15.00 7.70
CA ALA A 115 0.94 -14.88 8.31
C ALA A 115 -0.06 -14.20 7.37
N ASN A 116 0.40 -13.21 6.60
CA ASN A 116 -0.41 -12.51 5.62
C ASN A 116 -0.75 -13.39 4.41
N ASP A 117 0.18 -14.19 3.91
CA ASP A 117 -0.08 -15.16 2.83
C ASP A 117 -1.18 -16.16 3.21
N ILE A 118 -1.21 -16.62 4.46
CA ILE A 118 -2.27 -17.49 4.98
C ILE A 118 -3.61 -16.74 4.97
N LYS A 119 -3.67 -15.52 5.52
CA LYS A 119 -4.90 -14.71 5.53
C LYS A 119 -5.42 -14.41 4.12
N ILE A 120 -4.54 -14.10 3.17
CA ILE A 120 -4.91 -13.88 1.76
C ILE A 120 -5.49 -15.16 1.17
N SER A 121 -4.84 -16.30 1.45
CA SER A 121 -5.31 -17.60 0.96
C SER A 121 -6.69 -17.96 1.53
N GLU A 122 -6.97 -17.63 2.79
CA GLU A 122 -8.28 -17.82 3.41
C GLU A 122 -9.35 -16.87 2.87
N LEU A 123 -8.99 -15.60 2.60
CA LEU A 123 -9.89 -14.60 2.02
C LEU A 123 -10.32 -14.96 0.59
N LEU A 124 -9.44 -15.61 -0.16
CA LEU A 124 -9.61 -15.91 -1.59
C LEU A 124 -10.04 -17.36 -1.88
N LYS A 125 -10.32 -18.15 -0.84
CA LYS A 125 -11.00 -19.45 -0.96
C LYS A 125 -12.47 -19.25 -1.28
#